data_AF-A0A2K8SE62-F1
#
_entry.id   AF-A0A2K8SE62-F1
#
_cell.length_a   1.000
_cell.length_b   1.000
_cell.length_c   1.000
_cell.angle_alpha   90.00
_cell.angle_beta   90.00
_cell.angle_gamma   90.00
#
_symmetry.space_group_name_H-M   'P 1'
#
loop_
_entity.id
_entity.type
_entity.pdbx_description
1 polymer ?
#
loop_
_entity_poly.entity_id
_entity_poly.type
_entity_poly.pdbx_seq_one_letter_code
_entity_poly.pdbx_strand_id
1 'polypeptide(L)'
;MKTRTKLYKVGNILNLIVLILMAVSLAITAIILGIAMRSNFFGFLLFFIVMLIPLAWLIPMYIMGKKALKNVGTENETAHLTLSIFTLILFNPISGILFIVASSLYEFECDLKNEIK
;
A
#
# COMPACT_ATOMS: atom_id res chain seq x y z
N MET A 1 19.70 1.74 9.17
CA MET A 1 18.60 2.51 9.85
C MET A 1 18.07 3.76 9.08
N LYS A 2 18.76 4.92 9.00
CA LYS A 2 18.20 6.18 8.42
C LYS A 2 17.66 6.03 6.97
N THR A 3 18.34 5.27 6.12
CA THR A 3 17.92 5.01 4.73
C THR A 3 16.62 4.22 4.65
N ARG A 4 16.47 3.19 5.49
CA ARG A 4 15.29 2.31 5.54
C ARG A 4 14.04 3.08 5.99
N THR A 5 14.16 3.94 7.00
CA THR A 5 13.08 4.84 7.41
C THR A 5 12.63 5.76 6.28
N LYS A 6 13.56 6.30 5.49
CA LYS A 6 13.23 7.13 4.32
C LYS A 6 12.48 6.33 3.25
N LEU A 7 12.93 5.11 2.94
CA LEU A 7 12.28 4.24 1.95
C LEU A 7 10.84 3.90 2.36
N TYR A 8 10.63 3.48 3.62
CA TYR A 8 9.27 3.24 4.14
C TYR A 8 8.41 4.51 4.14
N LYS A 9 8.98 5.67 4.48
CA LYS A 9 8.24 6.93 4.46
C LYS A 9 7.80 7.32 3.05
N VAL A 10 8.70 7.25 2.07
CA VAL A 10 8.40 7.57 0.66
C VAL A 10 7.37 6.59 0.10
N GLY A 11 7.57 5.28 0.28
CA GLY A 11 6.61 4.27 -0.20
C GLY A 11 5.23 4.45 0.43
N ASN A 12 5.15 4.79 1.72
CA ASN A 12 3.86 5.00 2.37
C ASN A 12 3.15 6.28 1.91
N ILE A 13 3.91 7.35 1.59
CA ILE A 13 3.35 8.57 0.98
C ILE A 13 2.81 8.27 -0.42
N LEU A 14 3.56 7.52 -1.22
CA LEU A 14 3.13 7.12 -2.57
C LEU A 14 1.85 6.26 -2.52
N ASN A 15 1.74 5.33 -1.57
CA ASN A 15 0.50 4.56 -1.35
C ASN A 15 -0.68 5.46 -0.95
N LEU A 16 -0.45 6.47 -0.12
CA LEU A 16 -1.50 7.42 0.25
C LEU A 16 -1.98 8.24 -0.95
N ILE A 17 -1.05 8.71 -1.79
CA ILE A 17 -1.39 9.46 -3.01
C ILE A 17 -2.23 8.58 -3.93
N VAL A 18 -1.83 7.33 -4.17
CA VAL A 18 -2.61 6.39 -4.99
C VAL A 18 -3.99 6.14 -4.41
N LEU A 19 -4.11 5.94 -3.09
CA LEU A 19 -5.41 5.77 -2.42
C LEU A 19 -6.33 6.99 -2.64
N ILE A 20 -5.81 8.21 -2.48
CA ILE A 20 -6.58 9.44 -2.67
C ILE A 20 -7.01 9.58 -4.14
N LEU A 21 -6.09 9.40 -5.09
CA LEU A 21 -6.39 9.49 -6.52
C LEU A 21 -7.44 8.46 -6.95
N MET A 22 -7.33 7.23 -6.44
CA MET A 22 -8.30 6.17 -6.69
C MET A 22 -9.69 6.54 -6.14
N ALA A 23 -9.76 7.02 -4.89
CA ALA A 23 -11.01 7.43 -4.27
C ALA A 23 -11.68 8.60 -5.02
N VAL A 24 -10.89 9.58 -5.46
CA VAL A 24 -11.39 10.72 -6.26
C VAL A 24 -11.88 10.25 -7.62
N SER A 25 -11.12 9.42 -8.33
CA SER A 25 -11.51 8.84 -9.63
C SER A 25 -12.83 8.07 -9.53
N LEU A 26 -13.01 7.31 -8.46
CA LEU A 26 -14.25 6.57 -8.21
C LEU A 26 -15.43 7.48 -7.92
N ALA A 27 -15.24 8.53 -7.11
CA ALA A 27 -16.30 9.50 -6.86
C ALA A 27 -16.77 10.17 -8.17
N ILE A 28 -15.83 10.57 -9.03
CA ILE A 28 -16.13 11.16 -10.35
C ILE A 28 -16.88 10.15 -11.22
N THR A 29 -16.39 8.90 -11.30
CA THR A 29 -16.98 7.86 -12.14
C THR A 29 -18.38 7.48 -11.65
N ALA A 30 -18.59 7.42 -10.34
CA ALA A 30 -19.90 7.21 -9.72
C ALA A 30 -20.89 8.33 -10.08
N ILE A 31 -20.47 9.60 -10.06
CA ILE A 31 -21.33 10.73 -10.45
C ILE A 31 -21.73 10.59 -11.93
N ILE A 32 -20.76 10.35 -12.82
CA ILE A 32 -21.00 10.22 -14.26
C ILE A 32 -21.95 9.04 -14.55
N LEU A 33 -21.69 7.87 -13.96
CA LEU A 33 -22.53 6.70 -14.13
C LEU A 33 -23.91 6.85 -13.49
N GLY A 34 -24.03 7.55 -12.36
CA GLY A 34 -25.32 7.86 -11.74
C GLY A 34 -26.21 8.71 -12.66
N ILE A 35 -25.61 9.64 -13.41
CA ILE A 35 -26.31 10.43 -14.43
C ILE A 35 -26.68 9.56 -15.64
N ALA A 36 -25.73 8.77 -16.14
CA ALA A 36 -25.90 7.98 -17.36
C ALA A 36 -26.85 6.78 -17.19
N MET A 37 -26.85 6.13 -16.02
CA MET A 37 -27.60 4.90 -15.72
C MET A 37 -28.83 5.17 -14.84
N ARG A 38 -29.44 6.36 -14.98
CA ARG A 38 -30.58 6.80 -14.14
C ARG A 38 -31.73 5.79 -14.05
N SER A 39 -31.96 5.01 -15.11
CA SER A 39 -33.01 3.98 -15.17
C SER A 39 -32.53 2.57 -14.81
N ASN A 40 -31.22 2.34 -14.73
CA ASN A 40 -30.63 1.01 -14.54
C ASN A 40 -29.90 0.90 -13.19
N PHE A 41 -30.70 0.88 -12.12
CA PHE A 41 -30.24 0.84 -10.73
C PHE A 41 -29.31 -0.36 -10.42
N PHE A 42 -29.63 -1.54 -10.96
CA PHE A 42 -28.82 -2.75 -10.73
C PHE A 42 -27.41 -2.64 -11.31
N GLY A 43 -27.26 -2.02 -12.50
CA GLY A 43 -25.94 -1.80 -13.10
C GLY A 43 -25.08 -0.83 -12.28
N PHE A 44 -25.70 0.24 -11.77
CA PHE A 44 -25.03 1.20 -10.89
C PHE A 44 -24.59 0.55 -9.56
N LEU A 45 -25.45 -0.27 -8.95
CA LEU A 45 -25.14 -0.98 -7.70
C LEU A 45 -23.99 -1.98 -7.88
N LEU A 46 -24.03 -2.78 -8.95
CA LEU A 46 -22.98 -3.75 -9.24
C LEU A 46 -21.62 -3.07 -9.47
N PHE A 47 -21.62 -1.95 -10.21
CA PHE A 47 -20.42 -1.15 -10.42
C PHE A 47 -19.80 -0.68 -9.09
N PHE A 48 -20.62 -0.16 -8.17
CA PHE A 48 -20.16 0.28 -6.85
C PHE A 48 -19.52 -0.86 -6.05
N ILE A 49 -20.14 -2.05 -6.03
CA ILE A 49 -19.62 -3.20 -5.29
C ILE A 49 -18.25 -3.63 -5.85
N VAL A 50 -18.13 -3.73 -7.17
CA VAL A 50 -16.87 -4.12 -7.83
C VAL A 50 -15.76 -3.10 -7.55
N MET A 51 -16.09 -1.81 -7.56
CA MET A 51 -15.13 -0.72 -7.33
C MET A 51 -14.71 -0.55 -5.87
N LEU A 52 -15.46 -1.09 -4.91
CA LEU A 52 -15.04 -1.11 -3.50
C LEU A 52 -13.96 -2.15 -3.21
N ILE A 53 -13.87 -3.22 -4.01
CA ILE A 53 -12.90 -4.30 -3.80
C ILE A 53 -11.46 -3.77 -3.83
N PRO A 54 -11.01 -3.00 -4.84
CA PRO A 54 -9.66 -2.44 -4.86
C PRO A 54 -9.39 -1.50 -3.66
N LEU A 55 -10.38 -0.69 -3.25
CA LEU A 55 -10.22 0.18 -2.07
C LEU A 55 -10.03 -0.61 -0.78
N ALA A 56 -10.77 -1.71 -0.62
CA ALA A 56 -10.67 -2.59 0.54
C ALA A 56 -9.26 -3.19 0.69
N TRP A 57 -8.50 -3.33 -0.40
CA TRP A 57 -7.11 -3.80 -0.38
C TRP A 57 -6.10 -2.68 -0.09
N LEU A 58 -6.31 -1.47 -0.61
CA LEU A 58 -5.40 -0.34 -0.40
C LEU A 58 -5.32 0.13 1.06
N ILE A 59 -6.46 0.14 1.76
CA ILE A 59 -6.53 0.66 3.14
C ILE A 59 -5.65 -0.16 4.10
N PRO A 60 -5.77 -1.51 4.15
CA PRO A 60 -4.87 -2.34 4.95
C PRO A 60 -3.40 -2.17 4.57
N MET A 61 -3.07 -2.06 3.27
CA MET A 61 -1.68 -1.87 2.83
C MET A 61 -1.08 -0.57 3.36
N TYR A 62 -1.84 0.53 3.32
CA TYR A 62 -1.43 1.80 3.89
C TYR A 62 -1.23 1.73 5.41
N ILE A 63 -2.15 1.08 6.13
CA ILE A 63 -2.05 0.90 7.59
C ILE A 63 -0.82 0.08 7.95
N MET A 64 -0.58 -1.03 7.24
CA MET A 64 0.58 -1.88 7.46
C MET A 64 1.88 -1.16 7.11
N GLY A 65 1.93 -0.37 6.03
CA GLY A 65 3.09 0.44 5.68
C GLY A 65 3.42 1.48 6.75
N LYS A 66 2.39 2.11 7.35
CA LYS A 66 2.55 3.02 8.48
C LYS A 66 3.04 2.30 9.75
N LYS A 67 2.57 1.08 10.00
CA LYS A 67 3.03 0.25 11.12
C LYS A 67 4.49 -0.17 10.92
N ALA A 68 4.86 -0.62 9.72
CA ALA A 68 6.23 -0.95 9.35
C ALA A 68 7.18 0.23 9.60
N LEU A 69 6.81 1.42 9.14
CA LEU A 69 7.59 2.64 9.38
C LEU A 69 7.81 2.94 10.87
N LYS A 70 6.80 2.72 11.71
CA LYS A 70 6.90 2.94 13.17
C LYS A 70 7.81 1.94 13.87
N ASN A 71 7.88 0.71 13.35
CA ASN A 71 8.70 -0.34 13.92
C ASN A 71 10.17 -0.22 13.51
N VAL A 72 10.54 0.69 12.60
CA VAL A 72 11.92 0.80 12.13
C VAL A 72 12.89 1.19 13.25
N GLY A 73 13.89 0.35 13.50
CA GLY A 73 14.87 0.55 14.57
C GLY A 73 14.37 0.20 15.97
N THR A 74 13.23 -0.51 16.07
CA THR A 74 12.69 -1.02 17.34
C THR A 74 12.91 -2.53 17.47
N GLU A 75 12.76 -3.07 18.68
CA GLU A 75 12.83 -4.51 18.95
C GLU A 75 11.73 -5.32 18.23
N ASN A 76 10.64 -4.65 17.83
CA ASN A 76 9.49 -5.24 17.12
C ASN A 76 9.62 -5.12 15.59
N GLU A 77 10.79 -4.74 15.09
CA GLU A 77 11.06 -4.67 13.67
C GLU A 77 11.04 -6.08 13.07
N THR A 78 10.32 -6.26 11.97
CA THR A 78 10.26 -7.53 11.25
C THR A 78 10.36 -7.27 9.75
N ALA A 79 10.80 -8.26 8.98
CA ALA A 79 10.79 -8.16 7.53
C ALA A 79 9.33 -8.10 7.05
N HIS A 80 8.99 -7.05 6.29
CA HIS A 80 7.63 -6.82 5.77
C HIS A 80 7.53 -7.24 4.29
N LEU A 81 8.18 -8.34 3.91
CA LEU A 81 8.25 -8.82 2.52
C LEU A 81 6.86 -9.16 1.95
N THR A 82 6.01 -9.83 2.72
CA THR A 82 4.64 -10.17 2.29
C THR A 82 3.85 -8.92 1.89
N LEU A 83 3.85 -7.88 2.74
CA LEU A 83 3.21 -6.60 2.45
C LEU A 83 3.80 -5.95 1.19
N SER A 84 5.12 -6.03 1.03
CA SER A 84 5.83 -5.42 -0.08
C SER A 84 5.46 -6.08 -1.42
N ILE A 85 5.37 -7.42 -1.45
CA ILE A 85 4.96 -8.20 -2.62
C ILE A 85 3.50 -7.89 -2.98
N PHE A 86 2.60 -7.87 -2.00
CA PHE A 86 1.19 -7.54 -2.28
C PHE A 86 1.02 -6.09 -2.76
N THR A 87 1.79 -5.15 -2.20
CA THR A 87 1.80 -3.75 -2.69
C THR A 87 2.32 -3.67 -4.12
N LEU A 88 3.35 -4.46 -4.45
CA LEU A 88 3.97 -4.51 -5.78
C LEU A 88 3.01 -5.04 -6.85
N ILE A 89 2.36 -6.18 -6.58
CA ILE A 89 1.53 -6.89 -7.56
C ILE A 89 0.18 -6.20 -7.77
N LEU A 90 -0.43 -5.68 -6.70
CA LEU A 90 -1.84 -5.31 -6.75
C LEU A 90 -2.08 -3.83 -7.05
N PHE A 91 -1.15 -2.93 -6.70
CA PHE A 91 -1.54 -1.51 -6.60
C PHE A 91 -0.48 -0.47 -6.90
N ASN A 92 0.74 -0.65 -6.41
CA ASN A 92 1.78 0.35 -6.58
C ASN A 92 3.15 -0.31 -6.67
N PRO A 93 3.62 -0.66 -7.88
CA PRO A 93 4.89 -1.33 -8.08
C PRO A 93 6.07 -0.53 -7.53
N ILE A 94 6.03 0.81 -7.61
CA ILE A 94 7.10 1.67 -7.08
C ILE A 94 7.18 1.58 -5.57
N SER A 95 6.05 1.74 -4.86
CA SER A 95 6.02 1.58 -3.39
C SER A 95 6.41 0.16 -2.97
N GLY A 96 5.96 -0.86 -3.71
CA GLY A 96 6.32 -2.25 -3.48
C GLY A 96 7.83 -2.46 -3.53
N ILE A 97 8.50 -1.96 -4.58
CA ILE A 97 9.97 -2.05 -4.72
C ILE A 97 10.65 -1.36 -3.53
N LEU A 98 10.21 -0.15 -3.14
CA LEU A 98 10.80 0.57 -2.02
C LEU A 98 10.67 -0.20 -0.71
N PHE A 99 9.54 -0.86 -0.46
CA PHE A 99 9.36 -1.69 0.72
C PHE A 99 10.16 -2.99 0.67
N ILE A 100 10.33 -3.62 -0.50
CA ILE A 100 11.21 -4.78 -0.70
C ILE A 100 12.65 -4.38 -0.34
N VAL A 101 13.16 -3.29 -0.92
CA VAL A 101 14.52 -2.81 -0.65
C VAL A 101 14.69 -2.45 0.83
N ALA A 102 13.70 -1.84 1.47
CA ALA A 102 13.76 -1.53 2.89
C ALA A 102 13.76 -2.77 3.79
N SER A 103 13.08 -3.84 3.36
CA SER A 103 13.03 -5.14 4.03
C SER A 103 14.31 -5.95 3.82
N SER A 104 14.86 -6.00 2.61
CA SER A 104 16.12 -6.72 2.36
C SER A 104 17.31 -6.08 3.09
N LEU A 105 17.33 -4.75 3.19
CA LEU A 105 18.34 -4.05 3.99
C LEU A 105 18.22 -4.37 5.49
N TYR A 106 17.03 -4.74 5.99
CA TYR A 106 16.86 -5.18 7.38
C TYR A 106 17.48 -6.56 7.61
N GLU A 107 17.17 -7.51 6.73
CA GLU A 107 17.71 -8.88 6.80
C GLU A 107 19.24 -8.86 6.73
N PHE A 108 19.81 -8.09 5.80
CA PHE A 108 21.26 -7.92 5.70
C PHE A 108 21.89 -7.32 6.97
N GLU A 109 21.26 -6.29 7.58
CA GLU A 109 21.72 -5.71 8.86
C GLU A 109 21.65 -6.73 10.01
N CYS A 110 20.71 -7.68 9.96
CA CYS A 110 20.53 -8.73 10.96
C CYS A 110 21.57 -9.85 10.81
N ASP A 111 21.80 -10.33 9.60
CA ASP A 111 22.78 -11.39 9.29
C ASP A 111 24.20 -10.96 9.67
N LEU A 112 24.59 -9.74 9.29
CA LEU A 112 25.89 -9.18 9.62
C LEU A 112 26.12 -9.11 11.14
N LYS A 113 25.07 -8.83 11.92
CA LYS A 113 25.15 -8.77 13.38
C LYS A 113 25.30 -10.15 14.03
N ASN A 114 24.83 -11.20 13.37
CA ASN A 114 24.95 -12.58 13.83
C ASN A 114 26.33 -13.18 13.50
N GLU A 115 26.97 -12.77 12.41
CA GLU A 115 28.32 -13.22 12.05
C GLU A 115 29.45 -12.61 12.91
N ILE A 116 29.21 -11.44 13.51
CA ILE A 116 30.20 -10.71 14.34
C ILE A 116 30.15 -11.15 15.83
N LYS A 117 29.16 -11.97 16.22
CA LYS A 117 29.00 -12.49 17.59
C LYS A 117 29.61 -13.88 17.74
#